data_AF-A0A229S6D7-F1
#
_entry.id   AF-A0A229S6D7-F1
#
_cell.length_a   1.000
_cell.length_b   1.000
_cell.length_c   1.000
_cell.angle_alpha   90.00
_cell.angle_beta   90.00
_cell.angle_gamma   90.00
#
_symmetry.space_group_name_H-M   'P 1'
#
loop_
_entity.id
_entity.type
_entity.pdbx_description
1 polymer ?
#
loop_
_entity_poly.entity_id
_entity_poly.type
_entity_poly.pdbx_seq_one_letter_code
_entity_poly.pdbx_strand_id
1 'polypeptide(L)'
;MAQRTSALTPEQARAFGEAALANAAALLDDAKILLDHHKWARACALAALAAEEYGKFQLCKQVAISPPADWSTFWHALKTHDPKIRAWSGELLDSMQPPGGGGEDAWNRARDVMTIPNSTFAKAVTGSKMSAFYADWDDLSGQPLIPGDRVNEHLARNMVNAASRVVRQNDPALKR
;
A
#
# COMPACT_ATOMS: atom_id res chain seq x y z
N MET A 1 -21.40 9.05 -4.71
CA MET A 1 -21.50 7.63 -5.17
C MET A 1 -22.28 6.84 -4.13
N ALA A 2 -23.29 6.06 -4.52
CA ALA A 2 -24.07 5.22 -3.60
C ALA A 2 -23.18 4.19 -2.86
N GLN A 3 -23.56 3.84 -1.63
CA GLN A 3 -22.87 2.82 -0.85
C GLN A 3 -23.16 1.44 -1.46
N ARG A 4 -22.10 0.72 -1.87
CA ARG A 4 -22.25 -0.68 -2.29
C ARG A 4 -22.45 -1.54 -1.05
N THR A 5 -23.42 -2.45 -1.13
CA THR A 5 -23.74 -3.41 -0.06
C THR A 5 -23.84 -4.85 -0.58
N SER A 6 -23.65 -5.05 -1.89
CA SER A 6 -23.75 -6.34 -2.55
C SER A 6 -22.75 -7.34 -1.97
N ALA A 7 -23.21 -8.55 -1.66
CA ALA A 7 -22.34 -9.66 -1.28
C ALA A 7 -21.57 -10.19 -2.49
N LEU A 8 -20.31 -10.59 -2.29
CA LEU A 8 -19.53 -11.34 -3.27
C LEU A 8 -19.51 -12.83 -2.89
N THR A 9 -19.55 -13.71 -3.88
CA THR A 9 -19.17 -15.11 -3.64
C THR A 9 -17.66 -15.20 -3.37
N PRO A 10 -17.18 -16.29 -2.74
CA PRO A 10 -15.74 -16.52 -2.58
C PRO A 10 -14.96 -16.42 -3.89
N GLU A 11 -15.51 -16.93 -5.00
CA GLU A 11 -14.90 -16.89 -6.34
C GLU A 11 -14.83 -15.45 -6.87
N GLN A 12 -15.90 -14.66 -6.69
CA GLN A 12 -15.90 -13.24 -7.07
C GLN A 12 -14.90 -12.43 -6.25
N ALA A 13 -14.79 -12.71 -4.95
CA ALA A 13 -13.81 -12.07 -4.09
C ALA A 13 -12.37 -12.44 -4.52
N ARG A 14 -12.09 -13.71 -4.84
CA ARG A 14 -10.78 -14.13 -5.39
C ARG A 14 -10.47 -13.43 -6.70
N ALA A 15 -11.38 -13.46 -7.66
CA ALA A 15 -11.18 -12.82 -8.97
C ALA A 15 -10.92 -11.31 -8.84
N PHE A 16 -11.63 -10.63 -7.95
CA PHE A 16 -11.38 -9.21 -7.69
C PHE A 16 -10.02 -8.98 -7.02
N GLY A 17 -9.65 -9.83 -6.06
CA GLY A 17 -8.32 -9.79 -5.45
C GLY A 17 -7.21 -9.98 -6.47
N GLU A 18 -7.33 -10.97 -7.36
CA GLU A 18 -6.37 -11.23 -8.44
C GLU A 18 -6.23 -10.04 -9.39
N ALA A 19 -7.35 -9.39 -9.76
CA ALA A 19 -7.31 -8.17 -10.55
C ALA A 19 -6.59 -7.02 -9.83
N ALA A 20 -6.79 -6.87 -8.52
CA ALA A 20 -6.09 -5.88 -7.71
C ALA A 20 -4.59 -6.18 -7.61
N LEU A 21 -4.19 -7.46 -7.47
CA LEU A 21 -2.79 -7.86 -7.46
C LEU A 21 -2.10 -7.62 -8.80
N ALA A 22 -2.77 -7.95 -9.92
CA ALA A 22 -2.25 -7.66 -11.25
C ALA A 22 -2.04 -6.15 -11.47
N ASN A 23 -2.98 -5.32 -11.01
CA ASN A 23 -2.84 -3.87 -11.04
C ASN A 23 -1.68 -3.38 -10.16
N ALA A 24 -1.50 -3.96 -8.97
CA ALA A 24 -0.37 -3.66 -8.09
C ALA A 24 0.98 -3.97 -8.77
N ALA A 25 1.08 -5.10 -9.47
CA ALA A 25 2.29 -5.48 -10.21
C ALA A 25 2.60 -4.50 -11.35
N ALA A 26 1.59 -4.15 -12.17
CA ALA A 26 1.74 -3.19 -13.26
C ALA A 26 2.18 -1.79 -12.75
N LEU A 27 1.51 -1.28 -11.71
CA LEU A 27 1.89 -0.01 -11.07
C LEU A 27 3.32 -0.02 -10.54
N LEU A 28 3.76 -1.16 -10.00
CA LEU A 28 5.10 -1.31 -9.47
C LEU A 28 6.15 -1.36 -10.59
N ASP A 29 5.85 -1.97 -11.72
CA ASP A 29 6.76 -1.97 -12.87
C ASP A 29 6.91 -0.56 -13.45
N ASP A 30 5.81 0.19 -13.59
CA ASP A 30 5.87 1.61 -13.95
C ASP A 30 6.67 2.44 -12.94
N ALA A 31 6.51 2.16 -11.63
CA ALA A 31 7.26 2.83 -10.58
C ALA A 31 8.77 2.59 -10.70
N LYS A 32 9.20 1.38 -11.07
CA LYS A 32 10.62 1.04 -11.28
C LYS A 32 11.17 1.80 -12.49
N ILE A 33 10.46 1.81 -13.61
CA ILE A 33 10.86 2.58 -14.80
C ILE A 33 11.05 4.05 -14.43
N LEU A 34 10.10 4.65 -13.72
CA LEU A 34 10.20 6.03 -13.28
C LEU A 34 11.38 6.26 -12.33
N LEU A 35 11.67 5.32 -11.43
CA LEU A 35 12.81 5.40 -10.52
C LEU A 35 14.14 5.41 -11.30
N ASP A 36 14.28 4.51 -12.28
CA ASP A 36 15.48 4.38 -13.13
C ASP A 36 15.69 5.62 -14.00
N HIS A 37 14.62 6.33 -14.35
CA HIS A 37 14.65 7.62 -15.06
C HIS A 37 14.65 8.85 -14.13
N HIS A 38 14.97 8.66 -12.84
CA HIS A 38 15.08 9.71 -11.82
C HIS A 38 13.80 10.54 -11.62
N LYS A 39 12.63 9.99 -11.93
CA LYS A 39 11.32 10.59 -11.67
C LYS A 39 10.83 10.20 -10.28
N TRP A 40 11.60 10.55 -9.25
CA TRP A 40 11.45 10.05 -7.88
C TRP A 40 10.06 10.27 -7.27
N ALA A 41 9.50 11.47 -7.40
CA ALA A 41 8.15 11.77 -6.92
C ALA A 41 7.12 10.82 -7.54
N ARG A 42 7.09 10.71 -8.87
CA ARG A 42 6.14 9.82 -9.55
C ARG A 42 6.38 8.35 -9.23
N ALA A 43 7.64 7.92 -9.15
CA ALA A 43 7.99 6.56 -8.73
C ALA A 43 7.46 6.23 -7.33
N CYS A 44 7.68 7.14 -6.36
CA CYS A 44 7.17 6.99 -5.00
C CYS A 44 5.64 6.90 -4.96
N ALA A 45 4.95 7.74 -5.73
CA ALA A 45 3.50 7.76 -5.75
C ALA A 45 2.91 6.48 -6.37
N LEU A 46 3.47 6.00 -7.49
CA LEU A 46 3.02 4.74 -8.09
C LEU A 46 3.32 3.54 -7.19
N ALA A 47 4.46 3.53 -6.48
CA ALA A 47 4.76 2.49 -5.51
C ALA A 47 3.78 2.49 -4.32
N ALA A 48 3.37 3.68 -3.84
CA ALA A 48 2.33 3.79 -2.81
C ALA A 48 0.96 3.30 -3.32
N LEU A 49 0.61 3.58 -4.58
CA LEU A 49 -0.61 3.03 -5.19
C LEU A 49 -0.53 1.50 -5.35
N ALA A 50 0.62 0.96 -5.75
CA ALA A 50 0.84 -0.49 -5.81
C ALA A 50 0.63 -1.14 -4.43
N ALA A 51 1.15 -0.53 -3.36
CA ALA A 51 0.91 -0.98 -1.99
C ALA A 51 -0.58 -0.96 -1.61
N GLU A 52 -1.33 0.08 -2.00
CA GLU A 52 -2.78 0.15 -1.76
C GLU A 52 -3.55 -0.95 -2.51
N GLU A 53 -3.22 -1.21 -3.77
CA GLU A 53 -3.84 -2.26 -4.58
C GLU A 53 -3.53 -3.65 -4.04
N TYR A 54 -2.30 -3.89 -3.59
CA TYR A 54 -1.95 -5.11 -2.86
C TYR A 54 -2.75 -5.26 -1.55
N GLY A 55 -2.94 -4.15 -0.82
CA GLY A 55 -3.82 -4.12 0.35
C GLY A 55 -5.25 -4.55 0.03
N LYS A 56 -5.80 -4.14 -1.12
CA LYS A 56 -7.12 -4.61 -1.58
C LYS A 56 -7.12 -6.11 -1.88
N PHE A 57 -6.06 -6.63 -2.52
CA PHE A 57 -5.90 -8.07 -2.75
C PHE A 57 -5.99 -8.84 -1.43
N GLN A 58 -5.29 -8.39 -0.39
CA GLN A 58 -5.31 -9.05 0.92
C GLN A 58 -6.70 -9.02 1.59
N LEU A 59 -7.39 -7.87 1.54
CA LEU A 59 -8.76 -7.78 2.02
C LEU A 59 -9.71 -8.73 1.26
N CYS A 60 -9.58 -8.83 -0.06
CA CYS A 60 -10.37 -9.74 -0.88
C CYS A 60 -10.06 -11.22 -0.58
N LYS A 61 -8.78 -11.56 -0.40
CA LYS A 61 -8.32 -12.89 0.00
C LYS A 61 -8.91 -13.31 1.35
N GLN A 62 -8.94 -12.40 2.33
CA GLN A 62 -9.57 -12.64 3.63
C GLN A 62 -11.07 -12.91 3.49
N VAL A 63 -11.79 -12.08 2.72
CA VAL A 63 -13.23 -12.22 2.50
C VAL A 63 -13.58 -13.50 1.71
N ALA A 64 -12.71 -13.95 0.81
CA ALA A 64 -12.92 -15.22 0.10
C ALA A 64 -12.81 -16.45 1.02
N ILE A 65 -12.09 -16.35 2.13
CA ILE A 65 -11.96 -17.41 3.14
C ILE A 65 -13.07 -17.30 4.18
N SER A 66 -13.33 -16.09 4.65
CA SER A 66 -14.31 -15.79 5.70
C SER A 66 -15.10 -14.54 5.31
N PRO A 67 -16.26 -14.72 4.63
CA PRO A 67 -17.12 -13.61 4.23
C PRO A 67 -17.58 -12.79 5.45
N PRO A 68 -17.64 -11.45 5.36
CA PRO A 68 -18.08 -10.62 6.47
C PRO A 68 -19.59 -10.75 6.67
N ALA A 69 -20.05 -10.58 7.92
CA ALA A 69 -21.47 -10.45 8.22
C ALA A 69 -22.07 -9.16 7.65
N ASP A 70 -21.26 -8.09 7.56
CA ASP A 70 -21.64 -6.80 6.96
C ASP A 70 -20.73 -6.43 5.79
N TRP A 71 -21.28 -6.54 4.58
CA TRP A 71 -20.59 -6.18 3.34
C TRP A 71 -20.37 -4.69 3.18
N SER A 72 -21.16 -3.83 3.85
CA SER A 72 -21.00 -2.38 3.75
C SER A 72 -19.65 -1.93 4.35
N THR A 73 -19.23 -2.58 5.45
CA THR A 73 -17.92 -2.40 6.07
C THR A 73 -16.78 -2.80 5.14
N PHE A 74 -16.90 -3.94 4.44
CA PHE A 74 -15.92 -4.36 3.43
C PHE A 74 -15.79 -3.35 2.29
N TRP A 75 -16.90 -2.92 1.71
CA TRP A 75 -16.89 -1.92 0.63
C TRP A 75 -16.36 -0.57 1.09
N HIS A 76 -16.59 -0.19 2.35
CA HIS A 76 -16.01 1.01 2.93
C HIS A 76 -14.48 0.86 3.09
N ALA A 77 -14.00 -0.28 3.60
CA ALA A 77 -12.58 -0.55 3.77
C ALA A 77 -11.79 -0.51 2.45
N LEU A 78 -12.40 -0.93 1.33
CA LEU A 78 -11.77 -0.82 0.01
C LEU A 78 -11.67 0.62 -0.51
N LYS A 79 -12.57 1.51 -0.06
CA LYS A 79 -12.58 2.93 -0.44
C LYS A 79 -11.59 3.75 0.39
N THR A 80 -11.42 3.41 1.66
CA THR A 80 -10.54 4.15 2.57
C THR A 80 -9.09 3.66 2.51
N HIS A 81 -8.13 4.58 2.60
CA HIS A 81 -6.72 4.24 2.43
C HIS A 81 -6.16 3.40 3.59
N ASP A 82 -6.51 3.75 4.83
CA ASP A 82 -5.93 3.14 6.04
C ASP A 82 -6.06 1.61 6.09
N PRO A 83 -7.24 0.99 5.88
CA PRO A 83 -7.36 -0.48 5.94
C PRO A 83 -6.49 -1.19 4.91
N LYS A 84 -6.35 -0.63 3.70
CA LYS A 84 -5.50 -1.20 2.65
C LYS A 84 -4.03 -1.13 3.03
N ILE A 85 -3.58 0.02 3.53
CA ILE A 85 -2.17 0.19 3.93
C ILE A 85 -1.83 -0.71 5.12
N ARG A 86 -2.76 -0.92 6.07
CA ARG A 86 -2.55 -1.85 7.20
C ARG A 86 -2.46 -3.30 6.75
N ALA A 87 -3.31 -3.72 5.81
CA ALA A 87 -3.24 -5.06 5.25
C ALA A 87 -1.91 -5.30 4.52
N TRP A 88 -1.44 -4.31 3.75
CA TRP A 88 -0.11 -4.37 3.11
C TRP A 88 1.04 -4.34 4.12
N SER A 89 0.99 -3.46 5.13
CA SER A 89 2.08 -3.29 6.09
C SER A 89 2.27 -4.51 7.01
N GLY A 90 1.18 -5.23 7.34
CA GLY A 90 1.24 -6.51 8.04
C GLY A 90 2.02 -7.55 7.24
N GLU A 91 1.68 -7.74 5.97
CA GLU A 91 2.39 -8.65 5.06
C GLU A 91 3.84 -8.22 4.83
N LEU A 92 4.11 -6.92 4.73
CA LEU A 92 5.48 -6.41 4.62
C LEU A 92 6.28 -6.80 5.86
N LEU A 93 5.72 -6.60 7.05
CA LEU A 93 6.34 -6.98 8.31
C LEU A 93 6.60 -8.49 8.35
N ASP A 94 5.62 -9.31 8.04
CA ASP A 94 5.77 -10.78 8.06
C ASP A 94 6.78 -11.28 7.01
N SER A 95 6.99 -10.54 5.92
CA SER A 95 8.04 -10.83 4.93
C SER A 95 9.46 -10.42 5.40
N MET A 96 9.58 -9.66 6.47
CA MET A 96 10.84 -9.24 7.07
C MET A 96 11.23 -10.22 8.19
N GLN A 97 12.53 -10.49 8.34
CA GLN A 97 13.02 -11.21 9.50
C GLN A 97 13.09 -10.25 10.69
N PRO A 98 12.72 -10.67 11.91
CA PRO A 98 12.93 -9.86 13.10
C PRO A 98 14.43 -9.54 13.21
N PRO A 99 14.83 -8.28 13.42
CA PRO A 99 16.23 -7.94 13.57
C PRO A 99 16.79 -8.70 14.77
N GLY A 100 17.96 -9.31 14.62
CA GLY A 100 18.61 -10.18 15.61
C GLY A 100 19.02 -9.50 16.94
N GLY A 101 18.51 -8.31 17.25
CA GLY A 101 18.90 -7.50 18.40
C GLY A 101 17.75 -6.95 19.26
N GLY A 102 16.49 -7.35 19.04
CA GLY A 102 15.34 -6.79 19.77
C GLY A 102 14.41 -7.78 20.47
N GLY A 103 14.52 -9.08 20.19
CA GLY A 103 13.58 -10.09 20.69
C GLY A 103 12.15 -9.91 20.17
N GLU A 104 11.24 -10.76 20.64
CA GLU A 104 9.83 -10.79 20.24
C GLU A 104 9.09 -9.49 20.60
N ASP A 105 9.43 -8.85 21.72
CA ASP A 105 8.78 -7.62 22.19
C ASP A 105 9.04 -6.41 21.27
N ALA A 106 10.27 -6.25 20.77
CA ALA A 106 10.56 -5.19 19.82
C ALA A 106 9.82 -5.40 18.49
N TRP A 107 9.64 -6.66 18.09
CA TRP A 107 8.89 -7.02 16.89
C TRP A 107 7.39 -6.76 17.04
N ASN A 108 6.82 -7.09 18.20
CA ASN A 108 5.42 -6.78 18.50
C ASN A 108 5.16 -5.27 18.53
N ARG A 109 6.08 -4.47 19.10
CA ARG A 109 5.97 -3.00 19.02
C ARG A 109 6.04 -2.46 17.59
N ALA A 110 6.92 -3.02 16.74
CA ALA A 110 6.97 -2.66 15.33
C ALA A 110 5.66 -2.99 14.62
N ARG A 111 5.07 -4.16 14.93
CA ARG A 111 3.75 -4.56 14.43
C ARG A 111 2.66 -3.58 14.82
N ASP A 112 2.63 -3.14 16.06
CA ASP A 112 1.65 -2.16 16.53
C ASP A 112 1.80 -0.84 15.76
N VAL A 113 3.01 -0.32 15.65
CA VAL A 113 3.29 0.93 14.93
C VAL A 113 2.90 0.84 13.44
N MET A 114 2.92 -0.34 12.83
CA MET A 114 2.62 -0.51 11.41
C MET A 114 1.16 -0.86 11.11
N THR A 115 0.46 -1.54 12.02
CA THR A 115 -0.83 -2.19 11.72
C THR A 115 -2.01 -1.69 12.55
N ILE A 116 -1.79 -0.85 13.57
CA ILE A 116 -2.91 -0.23 14.31
C ILE A 116 -3.71 0.73 13.42
N PRO A 117 -5.02 0.92 13.68
CA PRO A 117 -5.81 1.94 13.00
C PRO A 117 -5.18 3.33 13.13
N ASN A 118 -5.17 4.10 12.04
CA ASN A 118 -4.59 5.46 12.01
C ASN A 118 -3.11 5.52 12.38
N SER A 119 -2.37 4.44 12.12
CA SER A 119 -0.95 4.36 12.45
C SER A 119 -0.14 5.47 11.79
N THR A 120 0.93 5.91 12.46
CA THR A 120 1.86 6.90 11.90
C THR A 120 2.45 6.41 10.58
N PHE A 121 2.68 5.10 10.45
CA PHE A 121 3.14 4.49 9.21
C PHE A 121 2.09 4.63 8.08
N ALA A 122 0.83 4.29 8.34
CA ALA A 122 -0.22 4.39 7.33
C ALA A 122 -0.46 5.85 6.88
N LYS A 123 -0.38 6.79 7.83
CA LYS A 123 -0.42 8.23 7.54
C LYS A 123 0.80 8.68 6.73
N ALA A 124 1.99 8.20 7.05
CA ALA A 124 3.22 8.55 6.32
C ALA A 124 3.17 8.04 4.87
N VAL A 125 2.70 6.82 4.63
CA VAL A 125 2.53 6.27 3.27
C VAL A 125 1.49 7.07 2.48
N THR A 126 0.33 7.34 3.10
CA THR A 126 -0.73 8.14 2.47
C THR A 126 -0.27 9.57 2.19
N GLY A 127 0.43 10.20 3.13
CA GLY A 127 1.00 11.54 2.99
C GLY A 127 2.10 11.59 1.93
N SER A 128 2.92 10.54 1.81
CA SER A 128 3.94 10.41 0.76
C SER A 128 3.28 10.41 -0.61
N LYS A 129 2.23 9.60 -0.82
CA LYS A 129 1.45 9.61 -2.06
C LYS A 129 0.92 11.00 -2.40
N MET A 130 0.29 11.69 -1.44
CA MET A 130 -0.26 13.02 -1.67
C MET A 130 0.82 14.02 -2.07
N SER A 131 1.92 14.04 -1.32
CA SER A 131 3.08 14.91 -1.55
C SER A 131 3.80 14.61 -2.86
N ALA A 132 3.70 13.38 -3.35
CA ALA A 132 4.39 12.88 -4.53
C ALA A 132 3.59 13.05 -5.83
N PHE A 133 2.28 13.35 -5.73
CA PHE A 133 1.39 13.48 -6.89
C PHE A 133 0.83 14.88 -7.07
N TYR A 134 0.54 15.59 -5.98
CA TYR A 134 -0.13 16.88 -6.01
C TYR A 134 0.84 18.00 -5.67
N ALA A 135 0.78 19.08 -6.45
CA ALA A 135 1.29 20.35 -5.98
C ALA A 135 0.37 20.87 -4.86
N ASP A 136 0.95 21.58 -3.90
CA ASP A 136 0.27 22.12 -2.73
C ASP A 136 0.75 23.55 -2.45
N TRP A 137 0.19 24.22 -1.45
CA TRP A 137 0.62 25.55 -1.00
C TRP A 137 1.18 25.48 0.41
N ASP A 138 2.36 26.06 0.64
CA ASP A 138 2.91 26.21 1.98
C ASP A 138 2.56 27.59 2.53
N ASP A 139 1.61 27.63 3.47
CA ASP A 139 1.20 28.87 4.15
C ASP A 139 2.34 29.55 4.93
N LEU A 140 3.35 28.79 5.37
CA LEU A 140 4.46 29.33 6.16
C LEU A 140 5.48 30.06 5.29
N SER A 141 5.89 29.44 4.18
CA SER A 141 6.85 30.06 3.24
C SER A 141 6.18 30.94 2.18
N GLY A 142 4.87 30.82 1.99
CA GLY A 142 4.12 31.50 0.93
C GLY A 142 4.55 31.05 -0.48
N GLN A 143 4.98 29.80 -0.62
CA GLN A 143 5.49 29.23 -1.88
C GLN A 143 4.70 27.98 -2.29
N PRO A 144 4.64 27.68 -3.61
CA PRO A 144 4.10 26.40 -4.07
C PRO A 144 5.02 25.26 -3.64
N LEU A 145 4.43 24.20 -3.09
CA LEU A 145 5.08 22.93 -2.85
C LEU A 145 4.89 22.04 -4.07
N ILE A 146 5.97 21.71 -4.77
CA ILE A 146 5.91 20.79 -5.90
C ILE A 146 6.44 19.40 -5.50
N PRO A 147 5.90 18.30 -6.07
CA PRO A 147 6.28 16.95 -5.67
C PRO A 147 7.78 16.63 -5.75
N GLY A 148 8.48 17.20 -6.74
CA GLY A 148 9.91 16.98 -6.95
C GLY A 148 10.78 17.44 -5.78
N ASP A 149 10.34 18.46 -5.04
CA ASP A 149 11.11 19.03 -3.93
C ASP A 149 10.87 18.30 -2.61
N ARG A 150 9.78 17.51 -2.54
CA ARG A 150 9.36 16.78 -1.33
C ARG A 150 9.83 15.33 -1.30
N VAL A 151 10.13 14.77 -2.48
CA VAL A 151 10.47 13.35 -2.62
C VAL A 151 11.83 13.21 -3.28
N ASN A 152 12.81 12.82 -2.48
CA ASN A 152 14.15 12.49 -2.96
C ASN A 152 14.24 11.01 -3.41
N GLU A 153 15.38 10.68 -4.04
CA GLU A 153 15.68 9.33 -4.50
C GLU A 153 15.56 8.28 -3.38
N HIS A 154 16.09 8.56 -2.20
CA HIS A 154 16.11 7.61 -1.09
C HIS A 154 14.69 7.21 -0.67
N LEU A 155 13.79 8.19 -0.51
CA LEU A 155 12.40 7.93 -0.18
C LEU A 155 11.70 7.13 -1.28
N ALA A 156 11.89 7.51 -2.54
CA ALA A 156 11.30 6.79 -3.68
C ALA A 156 11.79 5.34 -3.76
N ARG A 157 13.10 5.12 -3.61
CA ARG A 157 13.72 3.79 -3.62
C ARG A 157 13.21 2.91 -2.48
N ASN A 158 13.09 3.47 -1.27
CA ASN A 158 12.55 2.74 -0.11
C ASN A 158 11.09 2.32 -0.35
N MET A 159 10.26 3.21 -0.88
CA MET A 159 8.85 2.88 -1.18
C MET A 159 8.73 1.81 -2.26
N VAL A 160 9.49 1.92 -3.36
CA VAL A 160 9.53 0.91 -4.44
C VAL A 160 9.99 -0.44 -3.90
N ASN A 161 11.03 -0.48 -3.07
CA ASN A 161 11.54 -1.72 -2.47
C ASN A 161 10.52 -2.35 -1.52
N ALA A 162 9.89 -1.56 -0.65
CA ALA A 162 8.88 -2.03 0.29
C ALA A 162 7.66 -2.61 -0.45
N ALA A 163 7.14 -1.91 -1.45
CA ALA A 163 6.05 -2.41 -2.29
C ALA A 163 6.45 -3.69 -3.06
N SER A 164 7.67 -3.72 -3.62
CA SER A 164 8.18 -4.87 -4.38
C SER A 164 8.25 -6.15 -3.58
N ARG A 165 8.59 -6.06 -2.29
CA ARG A 165 8.85 -7.24 -1.46
C ARG A 165 7.65 -8.18 -1.40
N VAL A 166 6.45 -7.62 -1.24
CA VAL A 166 5.22 -8.42 -1.07
C VAL A 166 4.46 -8.65 -2.37
N VAL A 167 4.49 -7.69 -3.30
CA VAL A 167 3.82 -7.84 -4.60
C VAL A 167 4.47 -8.97 -5.40
N ARG A 168 5.81 -9.00 -5.50
CA ARG A 168 6.52 -10.05 -6.27
C ARG A 168 6.34 -11.45 -5.71
N GLN A 169 6.29 -11.59 -4.39
CA GLN A 169 6.11 -12.90 -3.73
C GLN A 169 4.73 -13.50 -3.99
N ASN A 170 3.75 -12.68 -4.37
CA ASN A 170 2.36 -13.12 -4.53
C ASN A 170 1.90 -13.10 -5.99
N ASP A 171 2.59 -12.37 -6.88
CA ASP A 171 2.31 -12.37 -8.31
C ASP A 171 2.64 -13.74 -8.95
N PRO A 172 1.64 -14.48 -9.47
CA PRO A 172 1.87 -15.76 -10.14
C PRO A 172 2.75 -15.65 -11.38
N ALA A 173 2.78 -14.49 -12.05
CA ALA A 173 3.59 -14.27 -13.25
C ALA A 173 5.09 -14.13 -12.94
N LEU A 174 5.44 -13.72 -11.72
CA LEU A 174 6.81 -13.47 -11.28
C LEU A 174 7.39 -14.62 -10.44
N LYS A 175 6.63 -15.70 -10.20
CA LYS A 175 7.09 -16.96 -9.57
C LYS A 175 7.80 -17.92 -10.54
N ARG A 176 8.17 -17.46 -11.74
CA ARG A 176 8.88 -18.25 -12.76
C ARG A 176 10.34 -17.85 -12.85
#